data_AF-X0VBY4-F1
#
_entry.id   AF-X0VBY4-F1
#
_cell.length_a   1.000
_cell.length_b   1.000
_cell.length_c   1.000
_cell.angle_alpha   90.00
_cell.angle_beta   90.00
_cell.angle_gamma   90.00
#
_symmetry.space_group_name_H-M   'P 1'
#
loop_
_entity.id
_entity.type
_entity.pdbx_description
1 polymer ?
#
loop_
_entity_poly.entity_id
_entity_poly.type
_entity_poly.pdbx_seq_one_letter_code
_entity_poly.pdbx_strand_id
1 'polypeptide(L)'
;KPYARVLSGGSTGGWEALALQVFQPDFFGGAWSFFPDPIDFRRYQLVNIYEDKNAFYKEFEWTRVERPMMRDAQGQVLVTMREMSQLEAVLGSKGRSGQQLDIWQAAYGPIGEDGYPKPLWDKLTGDISLEVAQYMKEHYDLSYYMKKNWAWLGPKLVGKLFLFCGDMDNFYLNEAVYELEKFLEGTMDPYYAGSFQYGRPRKTHGWTPYGRSTGKLERVLAEHITRNAPEGEDTNLWKYK
;
A
#
# COMPACT_ATOMS: atom_id res chain seq x y z
N LYS A 1 -14.72 14.67 15.91
CA LYS A 1 -15.63 13.54 15.57
C LYS A 1 -15.11 12.84 14.30
N PRO A 2 -15.55 11.60 13.95
CA PRO A 2 -14.95 10.83 12.87
C PRO A 2 -14.84 11.56 11.53
N TYR A 3 -15.89 12.30 11.13
CA TYR A 3 -15.90 13.08 9.88
C TYR A 3 -14.75 14.09 9.74
N ALA A 4 -14.18 14.55 10.87
CA ALA A 4 -13.08 15.52 10.92
C ALA A 4 -11.70 14.88 11.13
N ARG A 5 -11.61 13.55 11.28
CA ARG A 5 -10.33 12.82 11.38
C ARG A 5 -10.01 12.20 10.04
N VAL A 6 -9.22 12.90 9.25
CA VAL A 6 -8.76 12.45 7.94
C VAL A 6 -7.29 12.07 8.00
N LEU A 7 -6.91 11.10 7.18
CA LEU A 7 -5.56 10.55 7.10
C LEU A 7 -4.96 10.85 5.74
N SER A 8 -3.65 11.10 5.70
CA SER A 8 -2.91 11.16 4.44
C SER A 8 -1.49 10.66 4.64
N GLY A 9 -0.95 9.96 3.65
CA GLY A 9 0.43 9.50 3.71
C GLY A 9 0.93 9.00 2.36
N GLY A 10 2.25 8.98 2.19
CA GLY A 10 2.94 8.46 1.02
C GLY A 10 3.74 7.20 1.33
N SER A 11 3.93 6.29 0.37
CA SER A 11 4.74 5.07 0.54
C SER A 11 4.28 4.25 1.76
N THR A 12 5.15 3.94 2.72
CA THR A 12 4.77 3.25 3.97
C THR A 12 3.66 3.98 4.70
N GLY A 13 3.75 5.32 4.81
CA GLY A 13 2.69 6.14 5.40
C GLY A 13 1.39 6.12 4.59
N GLY A 14 1.47 5.85 3.28
CA GLY A 14 0.30 5.64 2.43
C GLY A 14 -0.41 4.32 2.76
N TRP A 15 0.36 3.26 2.99
CA TRP A 15 -0.17 2.01 3.52
C TRP A 15 -0.77 2.22 4.92
N GLU A 16 -0.07 2.90 5.84
CA GLU A 16 -0.54 3.16 7.21
C GLU A 16 -1.84 3.97 7.24
N ALA A 17 -1.93 5.03 6.43
CA ALA A 17 -3.15 5.84 6.32
C ALA A 17 -4.35 5.00 5.86
N LEU A 18 -4.14 4.10 4.89
CA LEU A 18 -5.18 3.21 4.41
C LEU A 18 -5.54 2.15 5.47
N ALA A 19 -4.52 1.54 6.10
CA ALA A 19 -4.69 0.52 7.13
C ALA A 19 -5.49 1.06 8.33
N LEU A 20 -5.15 2.26 8.81
CA LEU A 20 -5.90 2.91 9.90
C LEU A 20 -7.36 3.17 9.52
N GLN A 21 -7.64 3.61 8.29
CA GLN A 21 -9.01 3.81 7.82
C GLN A 21 -9.78 2.48 7.69
N VAL A 22 -9.12 1.41 7.23
CA VAL A 22 -9.73 0.09 7.02
C VAL A 22 -9.97 -0.63 8.35
N PHE A 23 -9.00 -0.60 9.27
CA PHE A 23 -9.09 -1.28 10.56
C PHE A 23 -9.87 -0.48 11.62
N GLN A 24 -9.93 0.84 11.50
CA GLN A 24 -10.67 1.72 12.43
C GLN A 24 -11.69 2.60 11.69
N PRO A 25 -12.64 1.99 10.93
CA PRO A 25 -13.48 2.72 9.98
C PRO A 25 -14.49 3.66 10.64
N ASP A 26 -14.79 3.44 11.92
CA ASP A 26 -15.66 4.30 12.74
C ASP A 26 -14.91 5.47 13.39
N PHE A 27 -13.58 5.40 13.47
CA PHE A 27 -12.77 6.44 14.11
C PHE A 27 -12.33 7.53 13.12
N PHE A 28 -12.03 7.13 11.87
CA PHE A 28 -11.57 7.98 10.78
C PHE A 28 -12.63 8.19 9.69
N GLY A 29 -12.64 9.39 9.12
CA GLY A 29 -13.63 9.88 8.15
C GLY A 29 -13.16 9.89 6.70
N GLY A 30 -11.90 9.53 6.42
CA GLY A 30 -11.35 9.44 5.06
C GLY A 30 -9.83 9.24 5.08
N ALA A 31 -9.30 8.58 4.04
CA ALA A 31 -7.87 8.40 3.82
C ALA A 31 -7.48 8.74 2.39
N TRP A 32 -6.42 9.55 2.26
CA TRP A 32 -5.74 9.90 1.02
C TRP A 32 -4.38 9.19 0.99
N SER A 33 -4.35 8.05 0.32
CA SER A 33 -3.19 7.18 0.24
C SER A 33 -2.43 7.43 -1.06
N PHE A 34 -1.18 7.86 -0.96
CA PHE A 34 -0.35 8.19 -2.12
C PHE A 34 0.75 7.13 -2.29
N PHE A 35 0.84 6.57 -3.51
CA PHE A 35 1.82 5.57 -3.95
C PHE A 35 2.17 4.59 -2.82
N PRO A 36 1.15 3.92 -2.24
CA PRO A 36 1.34 3.17 -1.02
C PRO A 36 2.26 1.98 -1.24
N ASP A 37 3.00 1.62 -0.19
CA ASP A 37 3.63 0.31 -0.10
C ASP A 37 2.57 -0.81 -0.25
N PRO A 38 2.95 -2.08 -0.53
CA PRO A 38 2.02 -3.09 -1.03
C PRO A 38 0.74 -3.20 -0.20
N ILE A 39 -0.41 -2.91 -0.81
CA ILE A 39 -1.74 -3.03 -0.16
C ILE A 39 -2.47 -4.34 -0.51
N ASP A 40 -1.91 -5.10 -1.45
CA ASP A 40 -2.32 -6.44 -1.88
C ASP A 40 -1.03 -7.25 -2.08
N PHE A 41 -0.80 -8.28 -1.27
CA PHE A 41 0.49 -8.99 -1.28
C PHE A 41 0.56 -10.06 -2.38
N ARG A 42 -0.49 -10.22 -3.20
CA ARG A 42 -0.32 -10.85 -4.54
C ARG A 42 0.57 -10.00 -5.44
N ARG A 43 0.75 -8.72 -5.08
CA ARG A 43 1.65 -7.73 -5.69
C ARG A 43 2.54 -7.11 -4.61
N TYR A 44 3.34 -7.94 -3.95
CA TYR A 44 4.43 -7.48 -3.08
C TYR A 44 5.58 -6.99 -3.98
N GLN A 45 5.37 -5.80 -4.55
CA GLN A 45 5.95 -5.40 -5.83
C GLN A 45 5.54 -6.39 -6.93
N LEU A 46 6.49 -6.98 -7.65
CA LEU A 46 6.22 -8.00 -8.67
C LEU A 46 6.13 -9.42 -8.12
N VAL A 47 6.34 -9.65 -6.83
CA VAL A 47 6.29 -10.99 -6.22
C VAL A 47 4.88 -11.27 -5.72
N ASN A 48 4.31 -12.42 -6.11
CA ASN A 48 3.11 -12.96 -5.47
C ASN A 48 3.57 -13.88 -4.33
N ILE A 49 3.60 -13.36 -3.11
CA ILE A 49 4.20 -14.06 -1.97
C ILE A 49 3.38 -15.28 -1.52
N TYR A 50 2.20 -15.49 -2.09
CA TYR A 50 1.32 -16.62 -1.80
C TYR A 50 1.52 -17.81 -2.73
N GLU A 51 1.98 -17.56 -3.97
CA GLU A 51 2.05 -18.57 -5.02
C GLU A 51 3.48 -18.78 -5.56
N ASP A 52 4.30 -17.73 -5.53
CA ASP A 52 5.67 -17.83 -5.96
C ASP A 52 6.51 -18.61 -4.94
N LYS A 53 7.36 -19.52 -5.43
CA LYS A 53 8.30 -20.26 -4.57
C LYS A 53 9.53 -19.44 -4.21
N ASN A 54 9.89 -18.48 -5.07
CA ASN A 54 11.11 -17.70 -4.96
C ASN A 54 10.86 -16.24 -5.34
N ALA A 55 11.39 -15.32 -4.53
CA ALA A 55 11.22 -13.87 -4.70
C ALA A 55 12.12 -13.29 -5.79
N PHE A 56 13.21 -13.95 -6.15
CA PHE A 56 14.21 -13.39 -7.06
C PHE A 56 13.87 -13.63 -8.52
N TYR A 57 13.27 -14.76 -8.85
CA TYR A 57 12.90 -15.08 -10.22
C TYR A 57 11.44 -15.49 -10.36
N LYS A 58 10.92 -15.38 -11.59
CA LYS A 58 9.72 -16.09 -12.00
C LYS A 58 10.16 -17.28 -12.85
N GLU A 59 9.65 -18.46 -12.51
CA GLU A 59 9.83 -19.66 -13.31
C GLU A 59 8.73 -19.71 -14.38
N PHE A 60 9.15 -19.87 -15.64
CA PHE A 60 8.30 -20.03 -16.81
C PHE A 60 8.74 -21.29 -17.55
N GLU A 61 7.93 -22.35 -17.49
CA GLU A 61 8.21 -23.67 -18.09
C GLU A 61 9.67 -24.14 -17.85
N TRP A 62 10.58 -23.88 -18.78
CA TRP A 62 12.01 -24.26 -18.71
C TRP A 62 12.97 -23.09 -18.41
N THR A 63 12.48 -21.88 -18.16
CA THR A 63 13.30 -20.68 -17.91
C THR A 63 13.04 -20.06 -16.54
N ARG A 64 14.06 -19.38 -16.03
CA ARG A 64 13.95 -18.52 -14.85
C ARG A 64 14.37 -17.12 -15.24
N VAL A 65 13.45 -16.17 -15.04
CA VAL A 65 13.68 -14.75 -15.36
C VAL A 65 13.81 -13.98 -14.06
N GLU A 66 14.90 -13.24 -13.90
CA GLU A 66 15.11 -12.37 -12.75
C GLU A 66 14.02 -11.30 -12.65
N ARG A 67 13.55 -11.05 -11.43
CA ARG A 67 12.51 -10.06 -11.15
C ARG A 67 13.13 -8.70 -10.92
N PRO A 68 12.70 -7.67 -11.66
CA PRO A 68 13.05 -6.31 -11.32
C PRO A 68 12.35 -5.91 -10.02
N MET A 69 13.02 -5.06 -9.26
CA MET A 69 12.51 -4.44 -8.04
C MET A 69 12.35 -2.93 -8.27
N MET A 70 13.33 -2.30 -8.94
CA MET A 70 13.28 -0.88 -9.29
C MET A 70 13.37 -0.63 -10.80
N ARG A 71 12.62 0.37 -11.26
CA ARG A 71 12.71 0.94 -12.62
C ARG A 71 12.71 2.47 -12.61
N ASP A 72 13.25 3.07 -13.68
CA ASP A 72 13.06 4.50 -13.94
C ASP A 72 11.70 4.82 -14.60
N ALA A 73 11.46 6.10 -14.89
CA ALA A 73 10.22 6.57 -15.52
C ALA A 73 10.03 6.09 -16.97
N GLN A 74 11.09 5.60 -17.62
CA GLN A 74 11.07 5.05 -18.98
C GLN A 74 10.86 3.54 -18.97
N GLY A 75 11.02 2.89 -17.81
CA GLY A 75 10.91 1.45 -17.63
C GLY A 75 12.24 0.72 -17.66
N GLN A 76 13.37 1.44 -17.70
CA GLN A 76 14.69 0.83 -17.59
C GLN A 76 14.83 0.23 -16.18
N VAL A 77 15.09 -1.07 -16.11
CA VAL A 77 15.36 -1.76 -14.84
C VAL A 77 16.67 -1.23 -14.26
N LEU A 78 16.62 -0.88 -12.97
CA LEU A 78 17.75 -0.33 -12.22
C LEU A 78 18.31 -1.33 -11.20
N VAL A 79 17.43 -2.08 -10.54
CA VAL A 79 17.79 -3.03 -9.47
C VAL A 79 16.85 -4.24 -9.52
N THR A 80 17.40 -5.43 -9.38
CA THR A 80 16.65 -6.68 -9.24
C THR A 80 16.28 -6.97 -7.78
N MET A 81 15.27 -7.81 -7.55
CA MET A 81 14.89 -8.22 -6.20
C MET A 81 16.04 -8.93 -5.47
N ARG A 82 16.82 -9.74 -6.19
CA ARG A 82 18.01 -10.41 -5.66
C ARG A 82 19.05 -9.41 -5.15
N GLU A 83 19.42 -8.44 -5.99
CA GLU A 83 20.43 -7.43 -5.64
C GLU A 83 20.02 -6.63 -4.40
N MET A 84 18.76 -6.19 -4.34
CA MET A 84 18.26 -5.45 -3.18
C MET A 84 18.24 -6.32 -1.92
N SER A 85 17.75 -7.56 -2.01
CA SER A 85 17.71 -8.49 -0.89
C SER A 85 19.11 -8.81 -0.34
N GLN A 86 20.09 -9.03 -1.22
CA GLN A 86 21.47 -9.30 -0.83
C GLN A 86 22.16 -8.06 -0.25
N LEU A 87 21.88 -6.87 -0.79
CA LEU A 87 22.34 -5.61 -0.20
C LEU A 87 21.84 -5.49 1.25
N GLU A 88 20.54 -5.70 1.48
CA GLU A 88 19.96 -5.62 2.82
C GLU A 88 20.48 -6.69 3.78
N ALA A 89 20.92 -7.84 3.28
CA ALA A 89 21.57 -8.86 4.10
C ALA A 89 22.91 -8.39 4.68
N VAL A 90 23.63 -7.51 3.95
CA VAL A 90 24.91 -6.93 4.38
C VAL A 90 24.70 -5.72 5.28
N LEU A 91 23.70 -4.87 4.99
CA LEU A 91 23.47 -3.62 5.71
C LEU A 91 23.02 -3.83 7.16
N GLY A 92 22.28 -4.89 7.45
CA GLY A 92 21.78 -5.12 8.81
C GLY A 92 21.31 -6.55 9.05
N SER A 93 21.73 -7.11 10.18
CA SER A 93 21.22 -8.40 10.64
C SER A 93 19.81 -8.28 11.21
N LYS A 94 19.03 -9.35 11.09
CA LYS A 94 17.71 -9.50 11.74
C LYS A 94 16.69 -8.42 11.38
N GLY A 95 16.53 -8.14 10.09
CA GLY A 95 15.50 -7.21 9.61
C GLY A 95 15.77 -5.74 9.92
N ARG A 96 17.04 -5.32 9.98
CA ARG A 96 17.46 -3.97 10.41
C ARG A 96 18.34 -3.24 9.39
N SER A 97 18.22 -3.57 8.12
CA SER A 97 18.94 -2.86 7.04
C SER A 97 18.58 -1.37 6.97
N GLY A 98 17.40 -0.98 7.49
CA GLY A 98 16.83 0.37 7.35
C GLY A 98 16.30 0.65 5.95
N GLN A 99 16.20 -0.37 5.10
CA GLN A 99 15.75 -0.28 3.72
C GLN A 99 14.35 -0.90 3.56
N GLN A 100 13.88 -0.95 2.30
CA GLN A 100 12.48 -1.21 1.96
C GLN A 100 11.99 -2.63 2.29
N LEU A 101 12.80 -3.67 2.12
CA LEU A 101 12.36 -5.05 2.35
C LEU A 101 12.28 -5.37 3.85
N ASP A 102 13.23 -4.87 4.64
CA ASP A 102 13.24 -5.07 6.08
C ASP A 102 12.19 -4.23 6.81
N ILE A 103 11.89 -3.00 6.36
CA ILE A 103 10.81 -2.22 6.99
C ILE A 103 9.46 -2.93 6.82
N TRP A 104 9.23 -3.60 5.69
CA TRP A 104 7.99 -4.37 5.50
C TRP A 104 7.94 -5.65 6.33
N GLN A 105 9.07 -6.33 6.55
CA GLN A 105 9.13 -7.43 7.50
C GLN A 105 8.79 -6.93 8.91
N ALA A 106 9.30 -5.77 9.31
CA ALA A 106 8.97 -5.17 10.60
C ALA A 106 7.50 -4.72 10.70
N ALA A 107 6.91 -4.22 9.61
CA ALA A 107 5.54 -3.73 9.58
C ALA A 107 4.50 -4.87 9.53
N TYR A 108 4.78 -5.95 8.80
CA TYR A 108 3.80 -6.98 8.45
C TYR A 108 4.14 -8.37 8.99
N GLY A 109 5.41 -8.64 9.26
CA GLY A 109 5.89 -9.96 9.64
C GLY A 109 5.55 -10.33 11.09
N PRO A 110 5.47 -11.64 11.40
CA PRO A 110 5.37 -12.08 12.78
C PRO A 110 6.70 -11.86 13.51
N ILE A 111 6.63 -11.71 14.83
CA ILE A 111 7.81 -11.65 15.69
C ILE A 111 8.34 -13.07 15.89
N GLY A 112 9.63 -13.26 15.63
CA GLY A 112 10.36 -14.51 15.85
C GLY A 112 10.72 -14.72 17.32
N GLU A 113 11.18 -15.92 17.65
CA GLU A 113 11.57 -16.30 19.03
C GLU A 113 12.69 -15.43 19.60
N ASP A 114 13.53 -14.85 18.72
CA ASP A 114 14.62 -13.97 19.11
C ASP A 114 14.21 -12.50 19.26
N GLY A 115 12.91 -12.20 19.13
CA GLY A 115 12.32 -10.87 19.26
C GLY A 115 12.39 -10.01 18.00
N TYR A 116 12.90 -10.53 16.88
CA TYR A 116 13.01 -9.81 15.61
C TYR A 116 11.95 -10.29 14.61
N PRO A 117 11.63 -9.50 13.56
CA PRO A 117 10.74 -9.97 12.50
C PRO A 117 11.23 -11.26 11.86
N LYS A 118 10.35 -12.25 11.67
CA LYS A 118 10.68 -13.43 10.87
C LYS A 118 10.83 -13.01 9.39
N PRO A 119 11.90 -13.44 8.70
CA PRO A 119 12.09 -13.08 7.30
C PRO A 119 11.04 -13.75 6.41
N LEU A 120 10.47 -12.98 5.47
CA LEU A 120 9.52 -13.48 4.48
C LEU A 120 10.18 -14.43 3.48
N TRP A 121 11.46 -14.24 3.19
CA TRP A 121 12.26 -15.14 2.38
C TRP A 121 13.71 -15.18 2.87
N ASP A 122 14.43 -16.24 2.49
CA ASP A 122 15.88 -16.27 2.68
C ASP A 122 16.54 -15.17 1.82
N LYS A 123 17.30 -14.27 2.46
CA LYS A 123 17.85 -13.09 1.76
C LYS A 123 18.91 -13.43 0.70
N LEU A 124 19.47 -14.64 0.72
CA LEU A 124 20.52 -15.09 -0.20
C LEU A 124 19.97 -15.98 -1.32
N THR A 125 18.97 -16.81 -1.04
CA THR A 125 18.37 -17.73 -2.02
C THR A 125 17.07 -17.22 -2.63
N GLY A 126 16.32 -16.40 -1.90
CA GLY A 126 15.02 -15.87 -2.29
C GLY A 126 13.86 -16.82 -1.99
N ASP A 127 14.11 -17.95 -1.33
CA ASP A 127 13.06 -18.94 -1.04
C ASP A 127 12.05 -18.39 -0.05
N ILE A 128 10.78 -18.37 -0.47
CA ILE A 128 9.70 -17.71 0.28
C ILE A 128 9.18 -18.64 1.38
N SER A 129 9.06 -18.08 2.59
CA SER A 129 8.39 -18.74 3.72
C SER A 129 6.88 -18.58 3.59
N LEU A 130 6.21 -19.66 3.20
CA LEU A 130 4.74 -19.68 3.09
C LEU A 130 4.07 -19.43 4.45
N GLU A 131 4.66 -19.88 5.55
CA GLU A 131 4.15 -19.61 6.91
C GLU A 131 4.08 -18.09 7.17
N VAL A 132 5.17 -17.38 6.91
CA VAL A 132 5.25 -15.92 7.10
C VAL A 132 4.32 -15.20 6.14
N ALA A 133 4.25 -15.63 4.87
CA ALA A 133 3.33 -15.06 3.90
C ALA A 133 1.86 -15.22 4.31
N GLN A 134 1.45 -16.37 4.86
CA GLN A 134 0.08 -16.57 5.35
C GLN A 134 -0.22 -15.72 6.59
N TYR A 135 0.74 -15.56 7.50
CA TYR A 135 0.59 -14.63 8.62
C TYR A 135 0.35 -13.18 8.13
N MET A 136 1.21 -12.72 7.21
CA MET A 136 1.09 -11.40 6.60
C MET A 136 -0.27 -11.20 5.91
N LYS A 137 -0.77 -12.22 5.20
CA LYS A 137 -2.10 -12.21 4.56
C LYS A 137 -3.23 -11.98 5.54
N GLU A 138 -3.27 -12.75 6.63
CA GLU A 138 -4.39 -12.70 7.58
C GLU A 138 -4.39 -11.43 8.45
N HIS A 139 -3.27 -10.70 8.51
CA HIS A 139 -3.12 -9.55 9.41
C HIS A 139 -2.92 -8.20 8.72
N TYR A 140 -2.26 -8.15 7.55
CA TYR A 140 -1.78 -6.88 6.98
C TYR A 140 -2.03 -6.69 5.48
N ASP A 141 -2.48 -7.72 4.76
CA ASP A 141 -2.99 -7.55 3.39
C ASP A 141 -4.37 -6.86 3.44
N LEU A 142 -4.39 -5.57 3.11
CA LEU A 142 -5.59 -4.75 3.19
C LEU A 142 -6.63 -5.15 2.15
N SER A 143 -6.21 -5.52 0.95
CA SER A 143 -7.08 -6.00 -0.13
C SER A 143 -7.78 -7.31 0.27
N TYR A 144 -7.03 -8.27 0.81
CA TYR A 144 -7.59 -9.51 1.32
C TYR A 144 -8.52 -9.27 2.50
N TYR A 145 -8.12 -8.44 3.47
CA TYR A 145 -8.96 -8.08 4.61
C TYR A 145 -10.29 -7.47 4.16
N MET A 146 -10.26 -6.49 3.24
CA MET A 146 -11.46 -5.86 2.71
C MET A 146 -12.36 -6.85 1.96
N LYS A 147 -11.79 -7.70 1.09
CA LYS A 147 -12.53 -8.74 0.37
C LYS A 147 -13.26 -9.69 1.31
N LYS A 148 -12.57 -10.16 2.36
CA LYS A 148 -13.12 -11.08 3.35
C LYS A 148 -14.23 -10.46 4.19
N ASN A 149 -14.19 -9.15 4.42
CA ASN A 149 -15.03 -8.45 5.40
C ASN A 149 -16.03 -7.45 4.81
N TRP A 150 -16.13 -7.35 3.47
CA TRP A 150 -16.84 -6.26 2.80
C TRP A 150 -18.29 -6.09 3.26
N ALA A 151 -18.98 -7.19 3.56
CA ALA A 151 -20.39 -7.14 3.97
C ALA A 151 -20.65 -6.22 5.18
N TRP A 152 -19.76 -6.20 6.17
CA TRP A 152 -19.90 -5.30 7.33
C TRP A 152 -19.02 -4.05 7.21
N LEU A 153 -17.89 -4.16 6.52
CA LEU A 153 -16.89 -3.09 6.42
C LEU A 153 -17.26 -2.05 5.35
N GLY A 154 -17.76 -2.50 4.19
CA GLY A 154 -18.13 -1.67 3.05
C GLY A 154 -19.03 -0.49 3.43
N PRO A 155 -20.14 -0.70 4.17
CA PRO A 155 -21.01 0.39 4.64
C PRO A 155 -20.29 1.49 5.43
N LYS A 156 -19.18 1.14 6.09
CA LYS A 156 -18.37 2.08 6.88
C LYS A 156 -17.27 2.77 6.08
N LEU A 157 -16.97 2.30 4.86
CA LEU A 157 -15.92 2.83 3.99
C LEU A 157 -16.44 3.61 2.79
N VAL A 158 -17.76 3.64 2.56
CA VAL A 158 -18.39 4.41 1.47
C VAL A 158 -17.88 5.85 1.46
N GLY A 159 -17.25 6.26 0.35
CA GLY A 159 -16.76 7.63 0.17
C GLY A 159 -15.49 7.98 0.95
N LYS A 160 -14.79 7.02 1.55
CA LYS A 160 -13.64 7.29 2.44
C LYS A 160 -12.27 6.94 1.85
N LEU A 161 -12.21 6.22 0.74
CA LEU A 161 -10.96 5.69 0.19
C LEU A 161 -10.53 6.48 -1.05
N PHE A 162 -9.42 7.23 -0.96
CA PHE A 162 -8.86 7.99 -2.07
C PHE A 162 -7.41 7.55 -2.30
N LEU A 163 -7.13 6.92 -3.44
CA LEU A 163 -5.81 6.37 -3.76
C LEU A 163 -5.20 7.05 -4.98
N PHE A 164 -3.91 7.35 -4.90
CA PHE A 164 -3.16 8.06 -5.94
C PHE A 164 -1.86 7.32 -6.21
N CYS A 165 -1.50 7.01 -7.45
CA CYS A 165 -0.23 6.35 -7.75
C CYS A 165 0.31 6.76 -9.11
N GLY A 166 1.63 6.76 -9.31
CA GLY A 166 2.21 6.97 -10.64
C GLY A 166 1.99 5.76 -11.54
N ASP A 167 1.73 5.97 -12.83
CA ASP A 167 1.63 4.86 -13.81
C ASP A 167 2.97 4.15 -14.06
N MET A 168 4.07 4.82 -13.74
CA MET A 168 5.44 4.30 -13.80
C MET A 168 6.09 4.38 -12.43
N ASP A 169 5.38 3.96 -11.38
CA ASP A 169 5.95 3.84 -10.03
C ASP A 169 7.27 3.07 -10.07
N ASN A 170 8.29 3.60 -9.38
CA ASN A 170 9.65 3.09 -9.46
C ASN A 170 9.77 1.69 -8.87
N PHE A 171 8.89 1.31 -7.95
CA PHE A 171 8.94 0.08 -7.19
C PHE A 171 7.86 -0.93 -7.61
N TYR A 172 7.16 -0.66 -8.73
CA TYR A 172 6.03 -1.44 -9.22
C TYR A 172 4.84 -1.51 -8.24
N LEU A 173 4.74 -0.56 -7.30
CA LEU A 173 3.69 -0.53 -6.28
C LEU A 173 2.30 -0.22 -6.86
N ASN A 174 2.26 0.37 -8.05
CA ASN A 174 1.03 0.61 -8.81
C ASN A 174 0.24 -0.69 -9.08
N GLU A 175 0.91 -1.84 -9.18
CA GLU A 175 0.25 -3.13 -9.45
C GLU A 175 -0.70 -3.54 -8.30
N ALA A 176 -0.29 -3.34 -7.05
CA ALA A 176 -1.16 -3.61 -5.89
C ALA A 176 -2.37 -2.67 -5.86
N VAL A 177 -2.19 -1.42 -6.29
CA VAL A 177 -3.28 -0.44 -6.39
C VAL A 177 -4.29 -0.86 -7.46
N TYR A 178 -3.85 -1.34 -8.63
CA TYR A 178 -4.76 -1.88 -9.66
C TYR A 178 -5.56 -3.09 -9.17
N GLU A 179 -4.93 -3.99 -8.42
CA GLU A 179 -5.62 -5.16 -7.86
C GLU A 179 -6.70 -4.78 -6.84
N LEU A 180 -6.48 -3.73 -6.05
CA LEU A 180 -7.48 -3.21 -5.13
C LEU A 180 -8.60 -2.46 -5.87
N GLU A 181 -8.26 -1.60 -6.83
CA GLU A 181 -9.24 -0.87 -7.67
C GLU A 181 -10.21 -1.85 -8.32
N LYS A 182 -9.68 -2.87 -9.01
CA LYS A 182 -10.49 -3.91 -9.67
C LYS A 182 -11.49 -4.58 -8.71
N PHE A 183 -11.09 -4.82 -7.47
CA PHE A 183 -12.00 -5.39 -6.48
C PHE A 183 -13.07 -4.38 -6.06
N LEU A 184 -12.68 -3.17 -5.70
CA LEU A 184 -13.60 -2.15 -5.18
C LEU A 184 -14.60 -1.69 -6.24
N GLU A 185 -14.19 -1.57 -7.50
CA GLU A 185 -15.10 -1.27 -8.62
C GLU A 185 -16.17 -2.36 -8.83
N GLY A 186 -15.87 -3.61 -8.43
CA GLY A 186 -16.82 -4.73 -8.48
C GLY A 186 -17.79 -4.82 -7.30
N THR A 187 -17.66 -3.94 -6.30
CA THR A 187 -18.54 -3.94 -5.12
C THR A 187 -19.91 -3.32 -5.45
N MET A 188 -21.01 -3.90 -4.99
CA MET A 188 -22.36 -3.36 -5.24
C MET A 188 -23.16 -3.11 -3.95
N ASP A 189 -22.95 -3.94 -2.93
CA ASP A 189 -23.68 -3.89 -1.66
C ASP A 189 -22.72 -3.69 -0.47
N PRO A 190 -22.26 -2.45 -0.20
CA PRO A 190 -22.42 -1.25 -1.01
C PRO A 190 -21.28 -1.08 -2.03
N TYR A 191 -21.48 -0.20 -3.02
CA TYR A 191 -20.39 0.36 -3.82
C TYR A 191 -19.49 1.24 -2.94
N TYR A 192 -18.16 1.10 -3.07
CA TYR A 192 -17.18 1.78 -2.21
C TYR A 192 -17.20 3.32 -2.31
N ALA A 193 -17.66 3.89 -3.43
CA ALA A 193 -17.79 5.33 -3.68
C ALA A 193 -16.55 6.20 -3.40
N GLY A 194 -15.35 5.62 -3.43
CA GLY A 194 -14.06 6.32 -3.34
C GLY A 194 -13.52 6.71 -4.73
N SER A 195 -12.21 6.95 -4.83
CA SER A 195 -11.57 7.19 -6.12
C SER A 195 -10.15 6.68 -6.21
N PHE A 196 -9.76 6.29 -7.42
CA PHE A 196 -8.39 5.99 -7.82
C PHE A 196 -7.93 6.98 -8.88
N GLN A 197 -6.70 7.47 -8.75
CA GLN A 197 -6.11 8.35 -9.76
C GLN A 197 -4.67 7.95 -10.06
N TYR A 198 -4.39 7.80 -11.35
CA TYR A 198 -3.04 7.47 -11.82
C TYR A 198 -2.37 8.67 -12.47
N GLY A 199 -1.20 9.03 -11.97
CA GLY A 199 -0.36 10.05 -12.58
C GLY A 199 0.11 9.58 -13.94
N ARG A 200 -0.15 10.37 -15.00
CA ARG A 200 0.24 10.06 -16.37
C ARG A 200 0.74 11.31 -17.12
N PRO A 201 1.51 11.13 -18.21
CA PRO A 201 2.31 9.92 -18.50
C PRO A 201 3.59 9.89 -17.65
N ARG A 202 4.13 8.69 -17.42
CA ARG A 202 5.46 8.46 -16.81
C ARG A 202 5.64 9.15 -15.46
N LYS A 203 4.61 9.10 -14.61
CA LYS A 203 4.72 9.60 -13.25
C LYS A 203 5.21 8.48 -12.34
N THR A 204 6.19 8.82 -11.53
CA THR A 204 6.95 7.86 -10.73
C THR A 204 6.47 7.81 -9.28
N HIS A 205 7.19 7.05 -8.45
CA HIS A 205 6.95 7.05 -7.01
C HIS A 205 7.09 8.48 -6.46
N GLY A 206 6.20 8.87 -5.55
CA GLY A 206 6.18 10.24 -5.04
C GLY A 206 5.26 11.21 -5.81
N TRP A 207 4.54 10.75 -6.84
CA TRP A 207 3.59 11.58 -7.58
C TRP A 207 2.34 11.96 -6.78
N THR A 208 1.90 13.20 -6.91
CA THR A 208 0.65 13.71 -6.35
C THR A 208 -0.01 14.70 -7.31
N PRO A 209 -1.35 14.69 -7.46
CA PRO A 209 -2.06 15.68 -8.27
C PRO A 209 -2.14 17.07 -7.60
N TYR A 210 -1.84 17.14 -6.30
CA TYR A 210 -2.00 18.37 -5.50
C TYR A 210 -0.73 19.24 -5.49
N GLY A 211 0.39 18.72 -5.99
CA GLY A 211 1.71 19.34 -5.80
C GLY A 211 2.17 19.27 -4.34
N ARG A 212 3.45 19.57 -4.10
CA ARG A 212 4.02 19.60 -2.74
C ARG A 212 4.00 21.02 -2.21
N SER A 213 3.62 21.19 -0.94
CA SER A 213 3.62 22.49 -0.24
C SER A 213 2.76 23.57 -0.89
N THR A 214 1.68 23.18 -1.58
CA THR A 214 0.77 24.11 -2.28
C THR A 214 -0.46 24.50 -1.45
N GLY A 215 -0.74 23.80 -0.35
CA GLY A 215 -1.99 23.95 0.40
C GLY A 215 -3.21 23.28 -0.27
N LYS A 216 -3.05 22.67 -1.46
CA LYS A 216 -4.18 22.11 -2.22
C LYS A 216 -4.76 20.86 -1.59
N LEU A 217 -3.93 19.98 -1.02
CA LEU A 217 -4.42 18.79 -0.32
C LEU A 217 -5.26 19.20 0.88
N GLU A 218 -4.78 20.15 1.66
CA GLU A 218 -5.44 20.69 2.85
C GLU A 218 -6.83 21.25 2.52
N ARG A 219 -6.98 21.92 1.35
CA ARG A 219 -8.28 22.37 0.84
C ARG A 219 -9.22 21.21 0.50
N VAL A 220 -8.72 20.18 -0.20
CA VAL A 220 -9.50 18.97 -0.51
C VAL A 220 -9.95 18.24 0.77
N LEU A 221 -9.06 18.13 1.75
CA LEU A 221 -9.37 17.56 3.05
C LEU A 221 -10.46 18.36 3.77
N ALA A 222 -10.33 19.69 3.82
CA ALA A 222 -11.33 20.56 4.42
C ALA A 222 -12.69 20.52 3.72
N GLU A 223 -12.71 20.44 2.39
CA GLU A 223 -13.93 20.25 1.60
C GLU A 223 -14.61 18.92 1.95
N HIS A 224 -13.83 17.83 2.07
CA HIS A 224 -14.36 16.54 2.50
C HIS A 224 -14.93 16.58 3.91
N ILE A 225 -14.22 17.20 4.85
CA ILE A 225 -14.68 17.36 6.24
C ILE A 225 -16.00 18.16 6.27
N THR A 226 -16.06 19.27 5.53
CA THR A 226 -17.23 20.14 5.45
C THR A 226 -18.44 19.41 4.87
N ARG A 227 -18.24 18.66 3.78
CA ARG A 227 -19.31 17.90 3.11
C ARG A 227 -19.87 16.77 3.97
N ASN A 228 -19.04 16.18 4.83
CA ASN A 228 -19.44 15.04 5.67
C ASN A 228 -19.76 15.44 7.12
N ALA A 229 -19.81 16.74 7.42
CA ALA A 229 -20.17 17.23 8.73
C ALA A 229 -21.66 16.93 9.04
N PRO A 230 -21.97 16.34 10.21
CA PRO A 230 -23.35 16.20 10.67
C PRO A 230 -24.08 17.55 10.77
N GLU A 231 -25.40 17.51 10.69
CA GLU A 231 -26.24 18.68 10.89
C GLU A 231 -25.96 19.34 12.25
N GLY A 232 -25.83 20.68 12.24
CA GLY A 232 -25.53 21.49 13.42
C GLY A 232 -24.04 21.70 13.73
N GLU A 233 -23.11 21.08 13.00
CA GLU A 233 -21.66 21.36 13.16
C GLU A 233 -21.24 22.68 12.51
N ASP A 234 -20.38 23.46 13.18
CA ASP A 234 -19.79 24.66 12.60
C ASP A 234 -18.63 24.31 11.65
N THR A 235 -18.91 24.39 10.34
CA THR A 235 -17.93 24.10 9.29
C THR A 235 -17.09 25.31 8.88
N ASN A 236 -17.34 26.50 9.43
CA ASN A 236 -16.59 27.71 9.04
C ASN A 236 -15.11 27.62 9.43
N LEU A 237 -14.76 26.81 10.42
CA LEU A 237 -13.37 26.51 10.81
C LEU A 237 -12.53 25.86 9.70
N TRP A 238 -13.19 25.25 8.70
CA TRP A 238 -12.54 24.56 7.59
C TRP A 238 -12.54 25.39 6.29
N LYS A 239 -13.10 26.61 6.31
CA LYS A 239 -13.12 27.52 5.16
C LYS A 239 -11.87 28.39 5.18
N TYR A 240 -10.79 27.89 4.58
CA TYR A 240 -9.56 28.65 4.41
C TYR A 240 -9.74 29.77 3.37
N LYS A 241 -9.24 30.97 3.67
CA LYS A 241 -9.20 32.12 2.75
C LYS A 241 -8.01 32.03 1.80
#